data_AF-A0A3A8Q7H1-F1
#
_entry.id   AF-A0A3A8Q7H1-F1
#
_cell.length_a   1.000
_cell.length_b   1.000
_cell.length_c   1.000
_cell.angle_alpha   90.00
_cell.angle_beta   90.00
_cell.angle_gamma   90.00
#
_symmetry.space_group_name_H-M   'P 1'
#
loop_
_entity.id
_entity.type
_entity.pdbx_description
1 polymer ?
#
loop_
_entity_poly.entity_id
_entity_poly.type
_entity_poly.pdbx_seq_one_letter_code
_entity_poly.pdbx_strand_id
1 'polypeptide(L)'
;MSHVSHPVEARTAAIASASVQALYEDPFWAARYGIQRARRFGDEDAVFHVRYLVQALDAQRPAILEDYARWLRTLLVTRGMCSLHLDQHFEGLSRALQAEGFGPDSLPYTYVQSARQALHYKEGPAHALEADAPGIISVVVRQLEAPLPSGSRPRLEQEVRLQLSYLADAIALDRADLWDAHLQWYAGFWPHRGLAPLTLIQTLDALNAALEDGLPEARTLLARAPVSWEETHS
;
A
#
# COMPACT_ATOMS: atom_id res chain seq x y z
N MET A 1 35.35 0.31 13.95
CA MET A 1 34.36 1.32 13.54
C MET A 1 33.03 0.90 14.16
N SER A 2 32.30 1.80 14.82
CA SER A 2 30.99 1.44 15.36
C SER A 2 30.05 1.15 14.19
N HIS A 3 29.60 -0.09 14.05
CA HIS A 3 28.65 -0.46 13.00
C HIS A 3 27.32 0.22 13.30
N VAL A 4 26.81 1.03 12.36
CA VAL A 4 25.53 1.76 12.49
C VAL A 4 24.33 0.84 12.75
N SER A 5 24.48 -0.46 12.48
CA SER A 5 23.52 -1.51 12.81
C SER A 5 23.32 -1.71 14.32
N HIS A 6 24.38 -1.68 15.15
CA HIS A 6 24.28 -1.87 16.59
C HIS A 6 23.30 -0.89 17.28
N PRO A 7 23.37 0.44 17.06
CA PRO A 7 22.42 1.37 17.66
C PRO A 7 21.00 1.26 17.08
N VAL A 8 20.81 0.70 15.87
CA VAL A 8 19.48 0.37 15.32
C VAL A 8 18.93 -0.89 15.98
N GLU A 9 19.75 -1.94 16.09
CA GLU A 9 19.40 -3.21 16.72
C GLU A 9 19.00 -3.01 18.19
N ALA A 10 19.78 -2.24 18.95
CA ALA A 10 19.49 -1.92 20.34
C ALA A 10 18.14 -1.21 20.54
N ARG A 11 17.62 -0.53 19.50
CA ARG A 11 16.34 0.20 19.51
C ARG A 11 15.21 -0.53 18.79
N THR A 12 15.42 -1.80 18.41
CA THR A 12 14.47 -2.57 17.58
C THR A 12 13.04 -2.50 18.12
N ALA A 13 12.84 -2.72 19.42
CA ALA A 13 11.50 -2.73 20.01
C ALA A 13 10.80 -1.36 19.89
N ALA A 14 11.53 -0.27 20.14
CA ALA A 14 11.00 1.10 20.05
C ALA A 14 10.67 1.47 18.60
N ILE A 15 11.62 1.23 17.68
CA ILE A 15 11.45 1.51 16.25
C ILE A 15 10.27 0.69 15.67
N ALA A 16 10.24 -0.62 15.93
CA ALA A 16 9.19 -1.49 15.42
C ALA A 16 7.81 -1.07 15.95
N SER A 17 7.67 -0.87 17.26
CA SER A 17 6.40 -0.46 17.87
C SER A 17 5.90 0.87 17.31
N ALA A 18 6.79 1.87 17.20
CA ALA A 18 6.45 3.19 16.66
C ALA A 18 6.09 3.15 15.17
N SER A 19 6.67 2.23 14.40
CA SER A 19 6.49 2.18 12.94
C SER A 19 5.08 1.82 12.49
N VAL A 20 4.30 1.14 13.33
CA VAL A 20 2.97 0.61 12.95
C VAL A 20 1.79 1.29 13.63
N GLN A 21 2.01 2.14 14.65
CA GLN A 21 0.89 2.72 15.43
C GLN A 21 -0.10 3.49 14.55
N ALA A 22 0.41 4.36 13.68
CA ALA A 22 -0.43 5.17 12.79
C ALA A 22 -1.17 4.33 11.74
N LEU A 23 -0.65 3.14 11.39
CA LEU A 23 -1.33 2.25 10.45
C LEU A 23 -2.65 1.77 11.04
N TYR A 24 -2.66 1.41 12.33
CA TYR A 24 -3.86 0.88 13.00
C TYR A 24 -5.00 1.90 13.15
N GLU A 25 -4.78 3.18 12.81
CA GLU A 25 -5.84 4.18 12.70
C GLU A 25 -6.68 3.98 11.43
N ASP A 26 -6.14 3.34 10.39
CA ASP A 26 -6.92 2.99 9.20
C ASP A 26 -7.90 1.84 9.54
N PRO A 27 -9.22 2.04 9.34
CA PRO A 27 -10.23 1.02 9.61
C PRO A 27 -10.03 -0.27 8.79
N PHE A 28 -9.26 -0.23 7.70
CA PHE A 28 -8.92 -1.38 6.87
C PHE A 28 -8.36 -2.54 7.69
N TRP A 29 -7.39 -2.29 8.57
CA TRP A 29 -6.70 -3.36 9.29
C TRP A 29 -7.63 -4.11 10.24
N ALA A 30 -8.47 -3.37 10.96
CA ALA A 30 -9.44 -3.95 11.87
C ALA A 30 -10.53 -4.73 11.10
N ALA A 31 -11.04 -4.17 10.00
CA ALA A 31 -12.05 -4.81 9.18
C ALA A 31 -11.54 -6.06 8.45
N ARG A 32 -10.30 -6.01 7.93
CA ARG A 32 -9.74 -7.07 7.09
C ARG A 32 -9.26 -8.27 7.91
N TYR A 33 -8.60 -8.00 9.03
CA TYR A 33 -7.89 -9.03 9.80
C TYR A 33 -8.43 -9.22 11.22
N GLY A 34 -9.25 -8.29 11.72
CA GLY A 34 -9.65 -8.23 13.13
C GLY A 34 -8.56 -7.58 13.99
N ILE A 35 -8.95 -6.67 14.90
CA ILE A 35 -7.99 -5.80 15.61
C ILE A 35 -6.90 -6.57 16.38
N GLN A 36 -7.25 -7.68 17.03
CA GLN A 36 -6.28 -8.47 17.81
C GLN A 36 -5.22 -9.11 16.90
N ARG A 37 -5.67 -9.66 15.78
CA ARG A 37 -4.81 -10.35 14.82
C ARG A 37 -3.98 -9.36 14.00
N ALA A 38 -4.59 -8.25 13.58
CA ALA A 38 -3.91 -7.15 12.90
C ALA A 38 -2.75 -6.63 13.74
N ARG A 39 -2.98 -6.35 15.04
CA ARG A 39 -1.93 -5.91 15.96
C ARG A 39 -0.85 -6.95 16.17
N ARG A 40 -1.22 -8.19 16.48
CA ARG A 40 -0.24 -9.25 16.73
C ARG A 40 0.71 -9.44 15.54
N PHE A 41 0.15 -9.68 14.34
CA PHE A 41 0.99 -9.96 13.18
C PHE A 41 1.64 -8.70 12.61
N GLY A 42 0.99 -7.54 12.68
CA GLY A 42 1.59 -6.27 12.29
C GLY A 42 2.79 -5.90 13.18
N ASP A 43 2.71 -6.13 14.50
CA ASP A 43 3.82 -5.90 15.42
C ASP A 43 4.96 -6.91 15.19
N GLU A 44 4.63 -8.17 14.88
CA GLU A 44 5.62 -9.19 14.49
C GLU A 44 6.33 -8.80 13.18
N ASP A 45 5.60 -8.37 12.14
CA ASP A 45 6.15 -7.92 10.86
C ASP A 45 7.04 -6.69 11.01
N ALA A 46 6.66 -5.73 11.87
CA ALA A 46 7.46 -4.55 12.17
C ALA A 46 8.85 -4.91 12.72
N VAL A 47 8.93 -5.92 13.60
CA VAL A 47 10.20 -6.43 14.11
C VAL A 47 11.02 -7.07 12.99
N PHE A 48 10.37 -7.81 12.08
CA PHE A 48 11.07 -8.38 10.92
C PHE A 48 11.63 -7.31 9.98
N HIS A 49 10.89 -6.22 9.71
CA HIS A 49 11.40 -5.11 8.90
C HIS A 49 12.70 -4.53 9.48
N VAL A 50 12.73 -4.29 10.80
CA VAL A 50 13.94 -3.78 11.48
C VAL A 50 15.07 -4.80 11.44
N ARG A 51 14.79 -6.10 11.62
CA ARG A 51 15.81 -7.16 11.53
C ARG A 51 16.45 -7.25 10.16
N TYR A 52 15.67 -7.17 9.08
CA TYR A 52 16.22 -7.15 7.72
C TYR A 52 17.02 -5.87 7.46
N LEU A 53 16.61 -4.73 8.03
CA LEU A 53 17.40 -3.50 7.98
C LEU A 53 18.76 -3.67 8.68
N VAL A 54 18.78 -4.24 9.89
CA VAL A 54 20.03 -4.54 10.63
C VAL A 54 20.94 -5.46 9.81
N GLN A 55 20.40 -6.56 9.25
CA GLN A 55 21.16 -7.46 8.39
C GLN A 55 21.74 -6.77 7.15
N ALA A 56 20.95 -5.92 6.50
CA ALA A 56 21.41 -5.14 5.36
C ALA A 56 22.55 -4.20 5.75
N LEU A 57 22.44 -3.51 6.89
CA LEU A 57 23.46 -2.60 7.43
C LEU A 57 24.75 -3.33 7.82
N ASP A 58 24.65 -4.49 8.48
CA ASP A 58 25.79 -5.33 8.83
C ASP A 58 26.56 -5.81 7.60
N ALA A 59 25.82 -6.23 6.58
CA ALA A 59 26.39 -6.69 5.32
C ALA A 59 26.81 -5.54 4.38
N GLN A 60 26.49 -4.28 4.73
CA GLN A 60 26.64 -3.10 3.87
C GLN A 60 26.01 -3.28 2.48
N ARG A 61 24.85 -3.95 2.43
CA ARG A 61 24.15 -4.34 1.20
C ARG A 61 22.67 -3.98 1.27
N PRO A 62 22.24 -2.84 0.69
CA PRO A 62 20.83 -2.45 0.69
C PRO A 62 19.94 -3.48 -0.02
N ALA A 63 20.51 -4.19 -1.00
CA ALA A 63 19.87 -5.28 -1.73
C ALA A 63 19.20 -6.33 -0.83
N ILE A 64 19.71 -6.58 0.38
CA ILE A 64 19.09 -7.53 1.33
C ILE A 64 17.69 -7.07 1.73
N LEU A 65 17.51 -5.78 2.01
CA LEU A 65 16.21 -5.22 2.38
C LEU A 65 15.30 -5.05 1.15
N GLU A 66 15.87 -4.73 -0.01
CA GLU A 66 15.15 -4.65 -1.29
C GLU A 66 14.59 -6.02 -1.74
N ASP A 67 15.39 -7.08 -1.63
CA ASP A 67 14.98 -8.46 -1.92
C ASP A 67 13.88 -8.90 -0.95
N TYR A 68 14.03 -8.56 0.33
CA TYR A 68 12.98 -8.78 1.34
C TYR A 68 11.67 -8.07 0.99
N ALA A 69 11.72 -6.79 0.63
CA ALA A 69 10.54 -6.01 0.24
C ALA A 69 9.82 -6.64 -0.97
N ARG A 70 10.57 -7.02 -2.01
CA ARG A 70 10.03 -7.67 -3.21
C ARG A 70 9.40 -9.03 -2.91
N TRP A 71 10.07 -9.85 -2.10
CA TRP A 71 9.53 -11.14 -1.66
C TRP A 71 8.26 -10.97 -0.83
N LEU A 72 8.29 -10.04 0.13
CA LEU A 72 7.18 -9.79 1.04
C LEU A 72 5.96 -9.24 0.30
N ARG A 73 6.15 -8.36 -0.70
CA ARG A 73 5.09 -7.90 -1.60
C ARG A 73 4.32 -9.08 -2.20
N THR A 74 5.02 -10.01 -2.86
CA THR A 74 4.39 -11.19 -3.48
C THR A 74 3.60 -12.01 -2.46
N LEU A 75 4.12 -12.14 -1.24
CA LEU A 75 3.47 -12.88 -0.18
C LEU A 75 2.20 -12.20 0.35
N LEU A 76 2.26 -10.89 0.65
CA LEU A 76 1.17 -10.14 1.27
C LEU A 76 0.05 -9.79 0.30
N VAL A 77 0.37 -9.60 -0.98
CA VAL A 77 -0.62 -9.41 -2.05
C VAL A 77 -1.59 -10.60 -2.09
N THR A 78 -1.08 -11.83 -2.02
CA THR A 78 -1.92 -13.03 -1.97
C THR A 78 -2.75 -13.18 -0.67
N ARG A 79 -2.51 -12.31 0.32
CA ARG A 79 -3.23 -12.25 1.61
C ARG A 79 -4.15 -11.04 1.73
N GLY A 80 -4.41 -10.36 0.61
CA GLY A 80 -5.37 -9.26 0.53
C GLY A 80 -4.81 -7.90 0.93
N MET A 81 -3.48 -7.74 1.00
CA MET A 81 -2.83 -6.43 1.02
C MET A 81 -2.47 -6.01 -0.42
N CYS A 82 -1.96 -4.79 -0.57
CA CYS A 82 -1.39 -4.33 -1.83
C CYS A 82 0.00 -3.71 -1.56
N SER A 83 0.77 -3.46 -2.61
CA SER A 83 2.10 -2.85 -2.53
C SER A 83 2.10 -1.51 -1.79
N LEU A 84 1.06 -0.70 -1.94
CA LEU A 84 0.93 0.56 -1.21
C LEU A 84 0.80 0.35 0.29
N HIS A 85 0.10 -0.70 0.74
CA HIS A 85 0.07 -1.01 2.17
C HIS A 85 1.47 -1.33 2.69
N LEU A 86 2.27 -2.10 1.94
CA LEU A 86 3.64 -2.41 2.34
C LEU A 86 4.55 -1.17 2.30
N ASP A 87 4.37 -0.27 1.32
CA ASP A 87 5.07 1.02 1.31
C ASP A 87 4.76 1.84 2.56
N GLN A 88 3.50 1.87 3.01
CA GLN A 88 3.09 2.57 4.23
C GLN A 88 3.76 1.99 5.49
N HIS A 89 4.01 0.68 5.55
CA HIS A 89 4.81 0.07 6.62
C HIS A 89 6.25 0.60 6.62
N PHE A 90 6.91 0.66 5.46
CA PHE A 90 8.27 1.20 5.36
C PHE A 90 8.34 2.72 5.57
N GLU A 91 7.30 3.45 5.20
CA GLU A 91 7.15 4.87 5.53
C GLU A 91 7.04 5.07 7.05
N GLY A 92 6.22 4.27 7.73
CA GLY A 92 6.14 4.24 9.19
C GLY A 92 7.49 3.93 9.85
N LEU A 93 8.22 2.94 9.32
CA LEU A 93 9.59 2.62 9.74
C LEU A 93 10.55 3.80 9.55
N SER A 94 10.44 4.50 8.41
CA SER A 94 11.24 5.69 8.12
C SER A 94 11.01 6.80 9.16
N ARG A 95 9.76 7.05 9.55
CA ARG A 95 9.44 8.03 10.60
C ARG A 95 9.93 7.61 11.98
N ALA A 96 9.79 6.32 12.32
CA ALA A 96 10.29 5.79 13.58
C ALA A 96 11.82 5.89 13.67
N LEU A 97 12.53 5.62 12.58
CA LEU A 97 13.98 5.82 12.48
C LEU A 97 14.37 7.28 12.68
N GLN A 98 13.68 8.22 12.03
CA GLN A 98 13.93 9.66 12.21
C GLN A 98 13.75 10.10 13.67
N ALA A 99 12.69 9.63 14.34
CA ALA A 99 12.44 9.93 15.75
C ALA A 99 13.56 9.43 16.68
N GLU A 100 14.23 8.33 16.31
CA GLU A 100 15.37 7.76 17.04
C GLU A 100 16.74 8.35 16.62
N GLY A 101 16.74 9.41 15.78
CA GLY A 101 17.94 10.12 15.35
C GLY A 101 18.57 9.59 14.05
N PHE A 102 17.92 8.66 13.36
CA PHE A 102 18.34 8.16 12.04
C PHE A 102 17.60 8.92 10.93
N GLY A 103 17.98 10.18 10.75
CA GLY A 103 17.40 11.12 9.78
C GLY A 103 17.65 10.78 8.30
N PRO A 104 17.15 11.61 7.36
CA PRO A 104 17.33 11.42 5.91
C PRO A 104 18.76 11.18 5.44
N ASP A 105 19.74 11.81 6.10
CA ASP A 105 21.17 11.68 5.75
C ASP A 105 21.83 10.42 6.35
N SER A 106 21.07 9.55 7.01
CA SER A 106 21.59 8.34 7.65
C SER A 106 21.45 7.10 6.75
N LEU A 107 22.41 6.17 6.89
CA LEU A 107 22.37 4.89 6.18
C LEU A 107 21.08 4.08 6.46
N PRO A 108 20.59 3.94 7.72
CA PRO A 108 19.35 3.21 7.98
C PRO A 108 18.16 3.80 7.21
N TYR A 109 18.02 5.12 7.19
CA TYR A 109 16.96 5.78 6.44
C TYR A 109 17.09 5.53 4.93
N THR A 110 18.29 5.69 4.38
CA THR A 110 18.58 5.45 2.96
C THR A 110 18.23 4.02 2.54
N TYR A 111 18.55 3.03 3.38
CA TYR A 111 18.26 1.62 3.08
C TYR A 111 16.75 1.36 3.05
N VAL A 112 15.98 1.96 3.97
CA VAL A 112 14.52 1.88 3.94
C VAL A 112 13.95 2.57 2.69
N GLN A 113 14.47 3.72 2.27
CA GLN A 113 14.04 4.34 1.00
C GLN A 113 14.35 3.44 -0.21
N SER A 114 15.51 2.76 -0.22
CA SER A 114 15.83 1.80 -1.28
C SER A 114 14.83 0.65 -1.34
N ALA A 115 14.42 0.13 -0.17
CA ALA A 115 13.42 -0.93 -0.07
C ALA A 115 12.04 -0.48 -0.58
N ARG A 116 11.63 0.74 -0.25
CA ARG A 116 10.41 1.36 -0.80
C ARG A 116 10.49 1.49 -2.31
N GLN A 117 11.60 1.99 -2.84
CA GLN A 117 11.82 2.10 -4.28
C GLN A 117 11.77 0.72 -4.97
N ALA A 118 12.22 -0.33 -4.29
CA ALA A 118 12.17 -1.71 -4.80
C ALA A 118 10.75 -2.31 -4.84
N LEU A 119 9.75 -1.68 -4.21
CA LEU A 119 8.34 -2.09 -4.33
C LEU A 119 7.72 -1.70 -5.67
N HIS A 120 8.30 -0.73 -6.38
CA HIS A 120 7.81 -0.35 -7.70
C HIS A 120 8.14 -1.41 -8.74
N TYR A 121 7.21 -1.66 -9.66
CA TYR A 121 7.46 -2.49 -10.82
C TYR A 121 8.44 -1.79 -11.76
N LYS A 122 9.37 -2.54 -12.33
CA LYS A 122 10.43 -1.98 -13.20
C LYS A 122 10.07 -1.98 -14.68
N GLU A 123 9.14 -2.83 -15.07
CA GLU A 123 8.74 -3.04 -16.45
C GLU A 123 7.35 -3.68 -16.53
N GLY A 124 6.80 -3.74 -17.75
CA GLY A 124 5.51 -4.35 -18.04
C GLY A 124 4.30 -3.47 -17.72
N PRO A 125 3.07 -4.00 -17.88
CA PRO A 125 1.85 -3.20 -17.77
C PRO A 125 1.59 -2.64 -16.37
N ALA A 126 2.03 -3.34 -15.31
CA ALA A 126 1.94 -2.83 -13.94
C ALA A 126 2.84 -1.60 -13.72
N HIS A 127 4.04 -1.59 -14.30
CA HIS A 127 4.92 -0.42 -14.27
C HIS A 127 4.31 0.77 -15.03
N ALA A 128 3.73 0.53 -16.21
CA ALA A 128 3.04 1.57 -16.97
C ALA A 128 1.88 2.19 -16.15
N LEU A 129 1.07 1.35 -15.49
CA LEU A 129 0.00 1.81 -14.61
C LEU A 129 0.54 2.64 -13.43
N GLU A 130 1.63 2.22 -12.78
CA GLU A 130 2.26 2.97 -11.70
C GLU A 130 2.81 4.33 -12.17
N ALA A 131 3.39 4.39 -13.37
CA ALA A 131 3.92 5.63 -13.95
C ALA A 131 2.81 6.65 -14.23
N ASP A 132 1.66 6.20 -14.73
CA ASP A 132 0.52 7.06 -15.07
C ASP A 132 -0.38 7.38 -13.85
N ALA A 133 -0.19 6.67 -12.74
CA ALA A 133 -1.03 6.79 -11.54
C ALA A 133 -1.23 8.25 -11.06
N PRO A 134 -0.22 9.12 -10.98
CA PRO A 134 -0.42 10.51 -10.55
C PRO A 134 -1.41 11.29 -11.44
N GLY A 135 -1.37 11.06 -12.76
CA GLY A 135 -2.28 11.66 -13.72
C GLY A 135 -3.71 11.14 -13.53
N ILE A 136 -3.85 9.81 -13.46
CA ILE A 136 -5.12 9.12 -13.23
C ILE A 136 -5.77 9.61 -11.92
N ILE A 137 -5.00 9.66 -10.83
CA ILE A 137 -5.49 10.14 -9.52
C ILE A 137 -6.01 11.57 -9.62
N SER A 138 -5.27 12.47 -10.29
CA SER A 138 -5.68 13.87 -10.45
C SER A 138 -7.02 14.01 -11.18
N VAL A 139 -7.22 13.21 -12.24
CA VAL A 139 -8.46 13.19 -13.02
C VAL A 139 -9.63 12.67 -12.19
N VAL A 140 -9.47 11.49 -11.56
CA VAL A 140 -10.51 10.86 -10.76
C VAL A 140 -10.93 11.74 -9.58
N VAL A 141 -9.96 12.30 -8.86
CA VAL A 141 -10.23 13.17 -7.70
C VAL A 141 -11.01 14.40 -8.13
N ARG A 142 -10.61 15.06 -9.23
CA ARG A 142 -11.32 16.24 -9.76
C ARG A 142 -12.77 15.92 -10.14
N GLN A 143 -13.01 14.73 -10.69
CA GLN A 143 -14.34 14.28 -11.08
C GLN A 143 -15.24 14.01 -9.88
N LEU A 144 -14.69 13.41 -8.82
CA LEU A 144 -15.46 12.89 -7.69
C LEU A 144 -15.47 13.78 -6.44
N GLU A 145 -14.64 14.83 -6.36
CA GLU A 145 -14.54 15.64 -5.15
C GLU A 145 -15.73 16.57 -4.90
N ALA A 146 -16.43 17.00 -5.95
CA ALA A 146 -17.55 17.95 -5.85
C ALA A 146 -18.67 17.55 -4.87
N PRO A 147 -19.16 16.29 -4.84
CA PRO A 147 -20.19 15.87 -3.88
C PRO A 147 -19.67 15.61 -2.46
N LEU A 148 -18.36 15.66 -2.21
CA LEU A 148 -17.80 15.30 -0.92
C LEU A 148 -17.75 16.48 0.08
N PRO A 149 -17.81 16.20 1.39
CA PRO A 149 -17.54 17.20 2.41
C PRO A 149 -16.15 17.83 2.26
N SER A 150 -16.03 19.11 2.61
CA SER A 150 -14.73 19.80 2.65
C SER A 150 -13.69 19.03 3.47
N GLY A 151 -12.46 18.96 2.97
CA GLY A 151 -11.38 18.20 3.60
C GLY A 151 -11.37 16.70 3.28
N SER A 152 -12.29 16.18 2.47
CA SER A 152 -12.29 14.76 2.08
C SER A 152 -11.30 14.40 0.98
N ARG A 153 -10.74 15.41 0.30
CA ARG A 153 -9.81 15.22 -0.82
C ARG A 153 -8.62 14.29 -0.52
N PRO A 154 -7.88 14.44 0.60
CA PRO A 154 -6.76 13.53 0.89
C PRO A 154 -7.20 12.06 1.07
N ARG A 155 -8.39 11.83 1.62
CA ARG A 155 -8.96 10.48 1.75
C ARG A 155 -9.33 9.91 0.40
N LEU A 156 -9.97 10.70 -0.46
CA LEU A 156 -10.28 10.28 -1.83
C LEU A 156 -9.00 9.97 -2.62
N GLU A 157 -7.99 10.82 -2.56
CA GLU A 157 -6.68 10.58 -3.19
C GLU A 157 -6.05 9.27 -2.70
N GLN A 158 -6.11 9.00 -1.39
CA GLN A 158 -5.60 7.76 -0.80
C GLN A 158 -6.39 6.53 -1.29
N GLU A 159 -7.72 6.61 -1.37
CA GLU A 159 -8.54 5.51 -1.88
C GLU A 159 -8.23 5.18 -3.34
N VAL A 160 -8.09 6.21 -4.19
CA VAL A 160 -7.74 6.00 -5.61
C VAL A 160 -6.36 5.37 -5.74
N ARG A 161 -5.38 5.80 -4.93
CA ARG A 161 -4.05 5.17 -4.88
C ARG A 161 -4.12 3.71 -4.46
N LEU A 162 -4.95 3.38 -3.47
CA LEU A 162 -5.14 1.99 -3.03
C LEU A 162 -5.71 1.12 -4.15
N GLN A 163 -6.76 1.58 -4.84
CA GLN A 163 -7.35 0.81 -5.95
C GLN A 163 -6.34 0.57 -7.08
N LEU A 164 -5.57 1.59 -7.45
CA LEU A 164 -4.51 1.46 -8.45
C LEU A 164 -3.41 0.50 -8.01
N SER A 165 -3.03 0.49 -6.73
CA SER A 165 -2.04 -0.46 -6.22
C SER A 165 -2.55 -1.90 -6.28
N TYR A 166 -3.79 -2.17 -5.89
CA TYR A 166 -4.39 -3.50 -6.02
C TYR A 166 -4.45 -3.96 -7.48
N LEU A 167 -4.76 -3.04 -8.39
CA LEU A 167 -4.81 -3.31 -9.82
C LEU A 167 -3.41 -3.63 -10.38
N ALA A 168 -2.40 -2.83 -10.05
CA ALA A 168 -1.01 -3.05 -10.45
C ALA A 168 -0.49 -4.41 -9.94
N ASP A 169 -0.80 -4.76 -8.70
CA ASP A 169 -0.40 -6.05 -8.11
C ASP A 169 -1.05 -7.26 -8.82
N ALA A 170 -2.35 -7.16 -9.13
CA ALA A 170 -3.07 -8.20 -9.85
C ALA A 170 -2.53 -8.39 -11.29
N ILE A 171 -2.20 -7.28 -11.98
CA ILE A 171 -1.58 -7.30 -13.30
C ILE A 171 -0.19 -7.94 -13.23
N ALA A 172 0.66 -7.50 -12.31
CA ALA A 172 2.04 -7.95 -12.23
C ALA A 172 2.18 -9.44 -11.91
N LEU A 173 1.22 -9.99 -11.16
CA LEU A 173 1.20 -11.41 -10.83
C LEU A 173 0.43 -12.25 -11.86
N ASP A 174 -0.21 -11.64 -12.85
CA ASP A 174 -1.13 -12.29 -13.79
C ASP A 174 -2.25 -13.05 -13.05
N ARG A 175 -2.88 -12.39 -12.08
CA ARG A 175 -3.84 -12.98 -11.14
C ARG A 175 -5.08 -12.12 -10.99
N ALA A 176 -5.96 -12.20 -11.99
CA ALA A 176 -7.26 -11.50 -11.99
C ALA A 176 -8.14 -11.85 -10.78
N ASP A 177 -8.02 -13.06 -10.23
CA ASP A 177 -8.77 -13.51 -9.06
C ASP A 177 -8.41 -12.72 -7.77
N LEU A 178 -7.20 -12.15 -7.69
CA LEU A 178 -6.84 -11.27 -6.57
C LEU A 178 -7.62 -9.96 -6.63
N TRP A 179 -7.82 -9.42 -7.83
CA TRP A 179 -8.64 -8.24 -8.05
C TRP A 179 -10.11 -8.51 -7.72
N ASP A 180 -10.65 -9.64 -8.18
CA ASP A 180 -12.03 -10.04 -7.88
C ASP A 180 -12.25 -10.20 -6.36
N ALA A 181 -11.34 -10.90 -5.68
CA ALA A 181 -11.41 -11.11 -4.24
C ALA A 181 -11.31 -9.80 -3.46
N HIS A 182 -10.46 -8.87 -3.92
CA HIS A 182 -10.39 -7.52 -3.37
C HIS A 182 -11.73 -6.81 -3.51
N LEU A 183 -12.27 -6.69 -4.73
CA LEU A 183 -13.54 -6.00 -4.98
C LEU A 183 -14.70 -6.56 -4.16
N GLN A 184 -14.81 -7.88 -4.08
CA GLN A 184 -15.89 -8.53 -3.34
C GLN A 184 -15.83 -8.21 -1.84
N TRP A 185 -14.64 -8.19 -1.25
CA TRP A 185 -14.48 -7.79 0.15
C TRP A 185 -14.64 -6.28 0.33
N TYR A 186 -14.04 -5.48 -0.55
CA TYR A 186 -13.92 -4.03 -0.42
C TYR A 186 -15.27 -3.31 -0.52
N ALA A 187 -16.19 -3.85 -1.32
CA ALA A 187 -17.53 -3.30 -1.45
C ALA A 187 -18.30 -3.27 -0.12
N GLY A 188 -18.23 -4.33 0.68
CA GLY A 188 -18.80 -4.35 2.04
C GLY A 188 -18.05 -3.46 3.03
N PHE A 189 -16.77 -3.22 2.78
CA PHE A 189 -15.93 -2.36 3.61
C PHE A 189 -16.07 -0.86 3.28
N TRP A 190 -16.41 -0.50 2.04
CA TRP A 190 -16.47 0.88 1.53
C TRP A 190 -17.15 1.90 2.45
N PRO A 191 -18.30 1.61 3.10
CA PRO A 191 -18.94 2.57 4.00
C PRO A 191 -18.03 3.08 5.15
N HIS A 192 -17.01 2.31 5.54
CA HIS A 192 -16.05 2.66 6.59
C HIS A 192 -15.00 3.68 6.13
N ARG A 193 -14.89 3.99 4.83
CA ARG A 193 -13.95 4.99 4.31
C ARG A 193 -14.38 6.43 4.56
N GLY A 194 -15.64 6.66 4.94
CA GLY A 194 -16.15 8.00 5.23
C GLY A 194 -16.18 8.92 4.01
N LEU A 195 -16.39 8.35 2.83
CA LEU A 195 -16.50 9.06 1.54
C LEU A 195 -17.94 9.17 1.04
N ALA A 196 -18.94 8.96 1.90
CA ALA A 196 -20.33 9.18 1.52
C ALA A 196 -20.54 10.64 1.03
N PRO A 197 -21.33 10.85 -0.03
CA PRO A 197 -22.22 9.89 -0.68
C PRO A 197 -21.59 9.07 -1.82
N LEU A 198 -20.27 9.17 -2.07
CA LEU A 198 -19.64 8.38 -3.13
C LEU A 198 -19.76 6.89 -2.85
N THR A 199 -20.01 6.12 -3.91
CA THR A 199 -19.99 4.66 -3.89
C THR A 199 -18.67 4.12 -4.44
N LEU A 200 -18.36 2.85 -4.11
CA LEU A 200 -17.22 2.17 -4.71
C LEU A 200 -17.36 2.11 -6.23
N ILE A 201 -18.56 1.81 -6.74
CA ILE A 201 -18.83 1.73 -8.19
C ILE A 201 -18.53 3.06 -8.88
N GLN A 202 -18.99 4.19 -8.34
CA GLN A 202 -18.67 5.52 -8.89
C GLN A 202 -17.16 5.79 -8.93
N THR A 203 -16.42 5.28 -7.95
CA THR A 203 -14.95 5.38 -7.91
C THR A 203 -14.30 4.51 -8.99
N LEU A 204 -14.78 3.28 -9.18
CA LEU A 204 -14.30 2.37 -10.22
C LEU A 204 -14.64 2.84 -11.63
N ASP A 205 -15.83 3.42 -11.84
CA ASP A 205 -16.25 4.01 -13.11
C ASP A 205 -15.37 5.21 -13.47
N ALA A 206 -15.09 6.09 -12.51
CA ALA A 206 -14.19 7.22 -12.74
C ALA A 206 -12.76 6.75 -13.02
N LEU A 207 -12.28 5.71 -12.32
CA LEU A 207 -10.99 5.08 -12.61
C LEU A 207 -10.95 4.53 -14.05
N ASN A 208 -11.96 3.77 -14.45
CA ASN A 208 -12.04 3.21 -15.79
C ASN A 208 -12.11 4.30 -16.88
N ALA A 209 -12.81 5.40 -16.62
CA ALA A 209 -12.87 6.55 -17.52
C ALA A 209 -11.55 7.34 -17.61
N ALA A 210 -10.76 7.35 -16.52
CA ALA A 210 -9.46 8.02 -16.46
C ALA A 210 -8.31 7.20 -17.05
N LEU A 211 -8.51 5.89 -17.25
CA LEU A 211 -7.52 5.06 -17.95
C LEU A 211 -7.57 5.33 -19.46
N GLU A 212 -6.48 5.88 -19.99
CA GLU A 212 -6.29 6.07 -21.42
C GLU A 212 -6.26 4.72 -22.18
N ASP A 213 -6.35 4.76 -23.50
CA ASP A 213 -6.29 3.56 -24.36
C ASP A 213 -4.94 2.81 -24.25
N GLY A 214 -3.93 3.40 -23.61
CA GLY A 214 -2.61 2.82 -23.38
C GLY A 214 -2.51 1.76 -22.27
N LEU A 215 -3.57 1.52 -21.48
CA LEU A 215 -3.54 0.59 -20.33
C LEU A 215 -4.60 -0.53 -20.45
N PRO A 216 -4.54 -1.40 -21.48
CA PRO A 216 -5.59 -2.37 -21.77
C PRO A 216 -5.75 -3.45 -20.69
N GLU A 217 -4.67 -3.89 -20.03
CA GLU A 217 -4.72 -4.88 -18.94
C GLU A 217 -5.47 -4.33 -17.73
N ALA A 218 -5.20 -3.08 -17.36
CA ALA A 218 -5.88 -2.38 -16.26
C ALA A 218 -7.38 -2.22 -16.55
N ARG A 219 -7.73 -1.83 -17.77
CA ARG A 219 -9.14 -1.72 -18.21
C ARG A 219 -9.84 -3.08 -18.24
N THR A 220 -9.14 -4.12 -18.69
CA THR A 220 -9.68 -5.49 -18.70
C THR A 220 -10.03 -5.97 -17.30
N LEU A 221 -9.18 -5.71 -16.31
CA LEU A 221 -9.46 -6.07 -14.92
C LEU A 221 -10.55 -5.18 -14.31
N LEU A 222 -10.55 -3.87 -14.55
CA LEU A 222 -11.61 -2.98 -14.06
C LEU A 222 -12.99 -3.32 -14.64
N ALA A 223 -13.06 -3.79 -15.89
CA ALA A 223 -14.31 -4.25 -16.49
C ALA A 223 -14.93 -5.48 -15.78
N ARG A 224 -14.17 -6.15 -14.91
CA ARG A 224 -14.67 -7.24 -14.04
C ARG A 224 -15.38 -6.71 -12.80
N ALA A 225 -15.36 -5.40 -12.58
CA ALA A 225 -16.07 -4.81 -11.46
C ALA A 225 -17.58 -5.10 -11.56
N PRO A 226 -18.24 -5.40 -10.43
CA PRO A 226 -19.66 -5.69 -10.43
C PRO A 226 -20.46 -4.49 -10.97
N VAL A 227 -21.27 -4.76 -12.00
CA VAL A 227 -22.03 -3.75 -12.78
C VAL A 227 -23.19 -3.15 -11.96
N SER A 228 -23.63 -3.85 -10.91
CA SER A 228 -24.66 -3.40 -9.98
C SER A 228 -24.52 -4.21 -8.68
N TRP A 229 -24.24 -3.53 -7.57
CA TRP A 229 -24.29 -4.16 -6.24
C TRP A 229 -25.74 -4.28 -5.71
N GLU A 230 -26.72 -3.65 -6.37
CA GLU A 230 -28.13 -3.70 -5.95
C GLU A 230 -28.77 -5.08 -6.18
N GLU A 231 -28.24 -5.90 -7.08
CA GLU A 231 -28.84 -7.21 -7.42
C GLU A 231 -28.33 -8.39 -6.58
N THR A 232 -27.32 -8.21 -5.73
CA THR A 232 -26.70 -9.33 -4.97
C THR A 232 -27.15 -9.43 -3.50
N HIS A 233 -28.03 -8.54 -3.05
CA HIS A 233 -28.57 -8.52 -1.68
C HIS A 233 -30.10 -8.41 -1.63
N SER A 234 -30.81 -9.04 -2.59
CA SER A 234 -32.25 -9.34 -2.47
C SER A 234 -32.47 -10.71 -1.83
#